data_AF-A0A183VEV2-F1
#
_entry.id   AF-A0A183VEV2-F1
#
_cell.length_a   1.000
_cell.length_b   1.000
_cell.length_c   1.000
_cell.angle_alpha   90.00
_cell.angle_beta   90.00
_cell.angle_gamma   90.00
#
_symmetry.space_group_name_H-M   'P 1'
#
loop_
_entity.id
_entity.type
_entity.pdbx_description
1 polymer ?
#
loop_
_entity_poly.entity_id
_entity_poly.type
_entity_poly.pdbx_seq_one_letter_code
_entity_poly.pdbx_strand_id
1 'polypeptide(L)'
;LEASFEERLRRVRGLHIKAVRGDGACLFRAVADQVYGDEEMHSDVRRLCLDYMEKNRDHFSQFVTEDFSEYLARKRRENEHGNHVELQAISEIFSRPIEIYEYCTEPKNIFSPRCDTSSNAQPNPPIRLSYHGTVHYNSVVDPLSATIGVGLGLPGYSPGSADRNLVRDALLRSEVHEIEEAMLKDKINMTDYERTEQEINEQVARESYMEYVRNMEAKRERKAAAGSKRPQSSSDSQPGCSRSPLPKIRSRESSQETKS
;
A
#
# COMPACT_ATOMS: atom_id res chain seq x y z
N LEU A 1 11.76 42.26 -7.40
CA LEU A 1 12.31 41.42 -6.31
C LEU A 1 11.39 40.23 -6.02
N GLU A 2 10.09 40.47 -5.82
CA GLU A 2 9.09 39.43 -5.52
C GLU A 2 8.93 38.37 -6.63
N ALA A 3 8.69 38.77 -7.88
CA ALA A 3 8.57 37.82 -8.99
C ALA A 3 9.82 36.92 -9.16
N SER A 4 11.00 37.49 -8.90
CA SER A 4 12.27 36.74 -8.94
C SER A 4 12.40 35.77 -7.76
N PHE A 5 11.85 36.11 -6.59
CA PHE A 5 11.81 35.22 -5.44
C PHE A 5 10.87 34.03 -5.69
N GLU A 6 9.65 34.29 -6.16
CA GLU A 6 8.67 33.25 -6.49
C GLU A 6 9.23 32.28 -7.54
N GLU A 7 9.83 32.80 -8.61
CA GLU A 7 10.43 31.97 -9.66
C GLU A 7 11.60 31.12 -9.14
N ARG A 8 12.45 31.67 -8.27
CA ARG A 8 13.53 30.91 -7.63
C ARG A 8 13.00 29.82 -6.72
N LEU A 9 12.00 30.13 -5.88
CA LEU A 9 11.41 29.17 -4.95
C LEU A 9 10.78 28.00 -5.71
N ARG A 10 10.07 28.30 -6.81
CA ARG A 10 9.51 27.29 -7.70
C ARG A 10 10.58 26.45 -8.40
N ARG A 11 11.63 27.05 -8.96
CA ARG A 11 12.68 26.31 -9.67
C ARG A 11 13.51 25.40 -8.77
N VAL A 12 13.85 25.87 -7.56
CA VAL A 12 14.77 25.17 -6.67
C VAL A 12 14.05 24.17 -5.77
N ARG A 13 12.86 24.52 -5.28
CA ARG A 13 12.10 23.69 -4.31
C ARG A 13 10.81 23.10 -4.87
N GLY A 14 10.35 23.53 -6.05
CA GLY A 14 9.06 23.12 -6.60
C GLY A 14 7.85 23.75 -5.90
N LEU A 15 8.06 24.73 -5.02
CA LEU A 15 7.01 25.35 -4.21
C LEU A 15 6.42 26.60 -4.89
N HIS A 16 5.13 26.84 -4.67
CA HIS A 16 4.38 27.95 -5.26
C HIS A 16 3.83 28.87 -4.18
N ILE A 17 3.92 30.18 -4.40
CA ILE A 17 3.35 31.17 -3.48
C ILE A 17 1.89 31.38 -3.88
N LYS A 18 0.97 31.09 -2.95
CA LYS A 18 -0.44 31.43 -3.08
C LYS A 18 -0.69 32.73 -2.32
N ALA A 19 -1.06 33.77 -3.06
CA ALA A 19 -1.41 35.06 -2.48
C ALA A 19 -2.69 34.92 -1.63
N VAL A 20 -2.66 35.48 -0.42
CA VAL A 20 -3.83 35.61 0.45
C VAL A 20 -4.25 37.07 0.55
N ARG A 21 -5.41 37.33 1.17
CA ARG A 21 -5.87 38.70 1.37
C ARG A 21 -4.86 39.54 2.18
N GLY A 22 -4.52 40.72 1.67
CA GLY A 22 -3.61 41.69 2.29
C GLY A 22 -4.24 42.50 3.43
N ASP A 23 -4.72 41.84 4.48
CA ASP A 23 -5.27 42.47 5.68
C ASP A 23 -4.45 42.11 6.93
N GLY A 24 -4.87 42.63 8.09
CA GLY A 24 -4.25 42.32 9.38
C GLY A 24 -4.39 40.85 9.81
N ALA A 25 -5.21 40.05 9.12
CA ALA A 25 -5.35 38.63 9.36
C ALA A 25 -4.44 37.77 8.46
N CYS A 26 -3.61 38.35 7.60
CA CYS A 26 -2.81 37.63 6.60
C CYS A 26 -2.04 36.42 7.15
N LEU A 27 -1.47 36.50 8.35
CA LEU A 27 -0.82 35.34 8.99
C LEU A 27 -1.80 34.18 9.16
N PHE A 28 -2.95 34.45 9.79
CA PHE A 28 -3.96 33.43 10.08
C PHE A 28 -4.62 32.93 8.80
N ARG A 29 -4.77 33.78 7.77
CA ARG A 29 -5.25 33.40 6.43
C ARG A 29 -4.29 32.44 5.74
N ALA A 30 -3.00 32.75 5.74
CA ALA A 30 -1.98 31.88 5.15
C ALA A 30 -1.89 30.53 5.87
N VAL A 31 -2.03 30.52 7.21
CA VAL A 31 -2.10 29.27 7.98
C VAL A 31 -3.39 28.50 7.71
N ALA A 32 -4.54 29.18 7.63
CA ALA A 32 -5.82 28.55 7.31
C ALA A 32 -5.80 27.89 5.94
N ASP A 33 -5.19 28.52 4.94
CA ASP A 33 -4.95 27.92 3.64
C ASP A 33 -4.08 26.65 3.71
N GLN A 34 -3.01 26.67 4.50
CA GLN A 34 -2.10 25.52 4.67
C GLN A 34 -2.71 24.34 5.46
N VAL A 35 -3.68 24.62 6.32
CA VAL A 35 -4.31 23.62 7.20
C VAL A 35 -5.63 23.12 6.63
N TYR A 36 -6.51 24.03 6.22
CA TYR A 36 -7.86 23.76 5.76
C TYR A 36 -8.03 23.88 4.24
N GLY A 37 -7.08 24.49 3.52
CA GLY A 37 -7.22 24.76 2.09
C GLY A 37 -8.09 25.99 1.78
N ASP A 38 -8.54 26.71 2.80
CA ASP A 38 -9.43 27.86 2.69
C ASP A 38 -8.96 28.99 3.62
N GLU A 39 -8.66 30.17 3.05
CA GLU A 39 -8.22 31.33 3.80
C GLU A 39 -9.34 31.97 4.65
N GLU A 40 -10.61 31.73 4.32
CA GLU A 40 -11.75 32.30 5.05
C GLU A 40 -11.92 31.67 6.45
N MET A 41 -11.29 30.51 6.69
CA MET A 41 -11.22 29.85 8.01
C MET A 41 -10.21 30.50 8.97
N HIS A 42 -9.66 31.68 8.63
CA HIS A 42 -8.68 32.38 9.46
C HIS A 42 -9.19 32.76 10.87
N SER A 43 -10.49 33.00 11.01
CA SER A 43 -11.12 33.33 12.29
C SER A 43 -11.03 32.17 13.27
N ASP A 44 -11.23 30.93 12.78
CA ASP A 44 -11.08 29.70 13.56
C ASP A 44 -9.63 29.45 13.96
N VAL A 45 -8.68 29.63 13.04
CA VAL A 45 -7.25 29.52 13.36
C VAL A 45 -6.85 30.52 14.45
N ARG A 46 -7.30 31.79 14.32
CA ARG A 46 -7.03 32.83 15.33
C ARG A 46 -7.61 32.44 16.68
N ARG A 47 -8.87 31.99 16.73
CA ARG A 47 -9.52 31.55 17.96
C ARG A 47 -8.76 30.41 18.62
N LEU A 48 -8.45 29.35 17.87
CA LEU A 48 -7.70 28.19 18.37
C LEU A 48 -6.33 28.59 18.92
N CYS A 49 -5.60 29.45 18.19
CA CYS A 49 -4.31 29.97 18.60
C CYS A 49 -4.39 30.69 19.96
N LEU A 50 -5.31 31.63 20.10
CA LEU A 50 -5.40 32.46 21.30
C LEU A 50 -5.97 31.69 22.50
N ASP A 51 -6.91 30.76 22.27
CA ASP A 51 -7.39 29.85 23.32
C ASP A 51 -6.29 28.92 23.82
N TYR A 52 -5.41 28.45 22.93
CA TYR A 52 -4.25 27.66 23.31
C TYR A 52 -3.23 28.47 24.11
N MET A 53 -2.94 29.70 23.67
CA MET A 53 -2.05 30.61 24.40
C MET A 53 -2.60 30.94 25.79
N GLU A 54 -3.92 31.17 25.91
CA GLU A 54 -4.59 31.41 27.19
C GLU A 54 -4.49 30.21 28.14
N LYS A 55 -4.70 28.99 27.63
CA LYS A 55 -4.54 27.75 28.41
C LYS A 55 -3.10 27.53 28.87
N ASN A 56 -2.12 27.93 28.07
CA ASN A 56 -0.70 27.78 28.35
C ASN A 56 -0.06 29.11 28.77
N ARG A 57 -0.80 29.93 29.52
CA ARG A 57 -0.41 31.30 29.92
C ARG A 57 1.00 31.36 30.50
N ASP A 58 1.34 30.48 31.44
CA ASP A 58 2.62 30.51 32.16
C ASP A 58 3.84 30.38 31.23
N HIS A 59 3.64 29.74 30.07
CA HIS A 59 4.65 29.58 29.05
C HIS A 59 4.71 30.81 28.13
N PHE A 60 3.57 31.21 27.55
CA PHE A 60 3.53 32.28 26.55
C PHE A 60 3.71 33.68 27.12
N SER A 61 3.33 33.90 28.39
CA SER A 61 3.47 35.20 29.04
C SER A 61 4.92 35.65 29.16
N GLN A 62 5.88 34.72 29.12
CA GLN A 62 7.32 35.04 29.19
C GLN A 62 7.84 35.70 27.91
N PHE A 63 7.13 35.56 26.80
CA PHE A 63 7.49 36.10 25.49
C PHE A 63 6.69 37.36 25.14
N VAL A 64 5.82 37.83 26.05
CA VAL A 64 4.98 39.01 25.89
C VAL A 64 5.39 40.05 26.93
N THR A 65 5.67 41.27 26.47
CA THR A 65 6.16 42.37 27.33
C THR A 65 5.05 43.17 28.00
N GLU A 66 3.83 43.12 27.48
CA GLU A 66 2.64 43.79 28.04
C GLU A 66 1.84 42.82 28.93
N ASP A 67 0.77 43.30 29.57
CA ASP A 67 -0.13 42.41 30.30
C ASP A 67 -0.72 41.35 29.35
N PHE A 68 -0.59 40.08 29.74
CA PHE A 68 -0.95 38.97 28.86
C PHE A 68 -2.45 38.92 28.55
N SER A 69 -3.31 39.32 29.48
CA SER A 69 -4.75 39.32 29.27
C SER A 69 -5.15 40.46 28.31
N GLU A 70 -4.54 41.64 28.45
CA GLU A 70 -4.71 42.74 27.49
C GLU A 70 -4.18 42.38 26.09
N TYR A 71 -3.02 41.73 26.03
CA TYR A 71 -2.44 41.23 24.78
C TYR A 71 -3.40 40.29 24.05
N LEU A 72 -3.94 39.28 24.73
CA LEU A 72 -4.89 38.33 24.14
C LEU A 72 -6.17 39.03 23.70
N ALA A 73 -6.72 39.93 24.51
CA ALA A 73 -7.92 40.69 24.16
C ALA A 73 -7.73 41.53 22.89
N ARG A 74 -6.56 42.13 22.71
CA ARG A 74 -6.19 42.84 21.46
C ARG A 74 -6.03 41.87 20.30
N LYS A 75 -5.30 40.78 20.49
CA LYS A 75 -5.03 39.77 19.44
C LYS A 75 -6.27 39.03 18.98
N ARG A 76 -7.33 38.94 19.80
CA ARG A 76 -8.62 38.35 19.41
C ARG A 76 -9.36 39.14 18.34
N ARG A 77 -9.01 40.42 18.11
CA ARG A 77 -9.61 41.24 17.04
C ARG A 77 -9.22 40.71 15.66
N GLU A 78 -10.17 40.68 14.74
CA GLU A 78 -10.00 40.04 13.43
C GLU A 78 -8.85 40.63 12.59
N ASN A 79 -8.61 41.94 12.70
CA ASN A 79 -7.63 42.67 11.90
C ASN A 79 -6.29 42.92 12.64
N GLU A 80 -6.03 42.22 13.74
CA GLU A 80 -4.76 42.37 14.45
C GLU A 80 -3.68 41.43 13.87
N HIS A 81 -2.52 41.98 13.53
CA HIS A 81 -1.40 41.22 12.97
C HIS A 81 -0.89 40.15 13.94
N GLY A 82 -0.65 38.95 13.43
CA GLY A 82 0.04 37.89 14.16
C GLY A 82 1.56 37.99 14.01
N ASN A 83 2.28 37.50 15.02
CA ASN A 83 3.74 37.56 15.19
C ASN A 83 4.30 36.15 15.47
N HIS A 84 5.59 36.10 15.81
CA HIS A 84 6.33 34.89 16.15
C HIS A 84 5.74 34.09 17.33
N VAL A 85 5.12 34.75 18.32
CA VAL A 85 4.50 34.05 19.47
C VAL A 85 3.29 33.24 19.01
N GLU A 86 2.44 33.82 18.16
CA GLU A 86 1.30 33.11 17.57
C GLU A 86 1.74 31.98 16.64
N LEU A 87 2.81 32.17 15.88
CA LEU A 87 3.40 31.12 15.04
C LEU A 87 3.84 29.91 15.86
N GLN A 88 4.52 30.14 17.00
CA GLN A 88 4.92 29.05 17.88
C GLN A 88 3.70 28.29 18.44
N ALA A 89 2.67 29.02 18.88
CA ALA A 89 1.42 28.40 19.35
C ALA A 89 0.74 27.57 18.25
N ILE A 90 0.67 28.09 17.02
CA ILE A 90 0.10 27.40 15.85
C ILE A 90 0.88 26.11 15.55
N SER A 91 2.21 26.15 15.61
CA SER A 91 3.06 24.98 15.39
C SER A 91 2.74 23.85 16.37
N GLU A 92 2.55 24.20 17.64
CA GLU A 92 2.21 23.26 18.70
C GLU A 92 0.78 22.70 18.56
N ILE A 93 -0.20 23.54 18.22
CA ILE A 93 -1.61 23.13 18.04
C ILE A 93 -1.75 22.11 16.92
N PHE A 94 -1.15 22.38 15.75
CA PHE A 94 -1.26 21.50 14.59
C PHE A 94 -0.20 20.41 14.57
N SER A 95 0.69 20.33 15.57
CA SER A 95 1.82 19.39 15.59
C SER A 95 2.62 19.39 14.28
N ARG A 96 2.84 20.57 13.71
CA ARG A 96 3.50 20.77 12.41
C ARG A 96 4.59 21.84 12.54
N PRO A 97 5.80 21.59 12.01
CA PRO A 97 6.80 22.65 11.92
C PRO A 97 6.30 23.78 11.01
N ILE A 98 6.69 25.02 11.27
CA ILE A 98 6.41 26.16 10.39
C ILE A 98 7.69 26.67 9.75
N GLU A 99 7.73 26.68 8.42
CA GLU A 99 8.84 27.21 7.62
C GLU A 99 8.48 28.58 7.06
N ILE A 100 9.31 29.59 7.31
CA ILE A 100 9.11 30.94 6.76
C ILE A 100 10.18 31.25 5.72
N TYR A 101 9.77 31.55 4.50
CA TYR A 101 10.63 31.96 3.40
C TYR A 101 10.59 33.47 3.22
N GLU A 102 11.76 34.13 3.19
CA GLU A 102 11.89 35.56 2.98
C GLU A 102 12.95 35.85 1.92
N TYR A 103 12.51 36.09 0.68
CA TYR A 103 13.37 36.39 -0.50
C TYR A 103 14.52 35.40 -0.78
N CYS A 104 14.54 34.25 -0.08
CA CYS A 104 15.56 33.19 -0.12
C CYS A 104 14.91 31.81 -0.32
N THR A 105 15.64 30.87 -0.89
CA THR A 105 15.19 29.48 -1.13
C THR A 105 15.32 28.56 0.09
N GLU A 106 15.96 29.05 1.14
CA GLU A 106 16.05 28.39 2.44
C GLU A 106 15.12 29.07 3.45
N PRO A 107 14.48 28.31 4.33
CA PRO A 107 13.61 28.87 5.35
C PRO A 107 14.46 29.68 6.35
N LYS A 108 14.05 30.93 6.59
CA LYS A 108 14.70 31.84 7.54
C LYS A 108 14.43 31.43 8.98
N ASN A 109 13.19 31.03 9.26
CA ASN A 109 12.76 30.60 10.59
C ASN A 109 12.03 29.26 10.47
N ILE A 110 12.36 28.35 11.38
CA ILE A 110 11.69 27.07 11.56
C ILE A 110 11.16 27.03 12.99
N PHE A 111 9.83 27.05 13.14
CA PHE A 111 9.17 26.86 14.42
C PHE A 111 8.82 25.39 14.54
N SER A 112 9.37 24.69 15.53
CA SER A 112 9.10 23.27 15.75
C SER A 112 8.10 23.09 16.89
N PRO A 113 7.16 22.14 16.77
CA PRO A 113 6.30 21.79 17.89
C PRO A 113 7.16 21.24 19.03
N ARG A 114 6.80 21.56 20.28
CA ARG A 114 7.51 21.06 21.48
C ARG A 114 7.31 19.57 21.73
N CYS A 115 6.30 18.97 21.09
CA CYS A 115 5.99 17.57 21.30
C CYS A 115 6.70 16.73 20.25
N ASP A 116 7.65 15.92 20.72
CA ASP A 116 8.27 14.86 19.95
C ASP A 116 7.16 13.86 19.58
N THR A 117 6.75 13.88 18.32
CA THR A 117 5.92 12.80 17.78
C THR A 117 6.67 11.51 18.11
N SER A 118 6.03 10.59 18.83
CA SER A 118 6.63 9.32 19.32
C SER A 118 7.68 8.80 18.35
N SER A 119 8.88 8.49 18.84
CA SER A 119 10.17 8.24 18.17
C SER A 119 10.20 7.33 16.91
N ASN A 120 9.07 6.83 16.44
CA ASN A 120 8.91 6.01 15.24
C ASN A 120 7.96 6.59 14.16
N ALA A 121 7.35 7.76 14.38
CA ALA A 121 6.47 8.40 13.39
C ALA A 121 7.25 9.39 12.52
N GLN A 122 7.03 9.34 11.20
CA GLN A 122 7.57 10.35 10.29
C GLN A 122 7.04 11.74 10.70
N PRO A 123 7.88 12.79 10.69
CA PRO A 123 7.44 14.12 11.07
C PRO A 123 6.34 14.61 10.13
N ASN A 124 5.32 15.28 10.69
CA ASN A 124 4.27 15.86 9.87
C ASN A 124 4.86 16.90 8.90
N PRO A 125 4.34 16.98 7.66
CA PRO A 125 4.77 18.00 6.70
C PRO A 125 4.63 19.40 7.29
N PRO A 126 5.58 20.31 7.03
CA PRO A 126 5.56 21.65 7.59
C PRO A 126 4.40 22.49 7.02
N ILE A 127 4.00 23.51 7.77
CA ILE A 127 3.21 24.64 7.29
C ILE A 127 4.19 25.64 6.69
N ARG A 128 4.04 26.00 5.42
CA ARG A 128 5.01 26.88 4.74
C ARG A 128 4.39 28.23 4.45
N LEU A 129 5.11 29.27 4.86
CA LEU A 129 4.69 30.67 4.71
C LEU A 129 5.79 31.44 3.99
N SER A 130 5.40 32.45 3.22
CA SER A 130 6.33 33.42 2.65
C SER A 130 6.07 34.81 3.22
N TYR A 131 7.14 35.51 3.58
CA TYR A 131 7.09 36.82 4.21
C TYR A 131 7.55 37.90 3.22
N HIS A 132 6.68 38.87 2.96
CA HIS A 132 6.86 39.90 1.94
C HIS A 132 6.73 41.30 2.54
N GLY A 133 7.59 42.22 2.09
CA GLY A 133 7.51 43.64 2.41
C GLY A 133 7.57 43.98 3.90
N THR A 134 8.06 43.05 4.74
CA THR A 134 8.08 43.17 6.22
C THR A 134 6.71 43.32 6.89
N VAL A 135 5.63 43.01 6.19
CA VAL A 135 4.26 43.26 6.71
C VAL A 135 3.26 42.16 6.36
N HIS A 136 3.55 41.31 5.38
CA HIS A 136 2.54 40.43 4.80
C HIS A 136 3.01 38.97 4.69
N TYR A 137 2.13 38.05 5.05
CA TYR A 137 2.33 36.62 4.91
C TYR A 137 1.48 36.06 3.77
N ASN A 138 2.07 35.20 2.96
CA ASN A 138 1.40 34.42 1.94
C ASN A 138 1.61 32.92 2.20
N SER A 139 0.69 32.10 1.70
CA SER A 139 0.77 30.64 1.77
C SER A 139 1.79 30.12 0.75
N VAL A 140 2.55 29.07 1.10
CA VAL A 140 3.50 28.41 0.19
C VAL A 140 3.08 26.96 0.02
N VAL A 141 2.55 26.63 -1.16
CA VAL A 141 1.95 25.33 -1.45
C VAL A 141 2.94 24.45 -2.23
N ASP A 142 2.96 23.17 -1.90
CA ASP A 142 3.62 22.14 -2.70
C ASP A 142 2.57 21.47 -3.61
N PRO A 143 2.60 21.68 -4.94
CA PRO A 143 1.63 21.06 -5.85
C PRO A 143 1.72 19.53 -5.90
N LEU A 144 2.84 18.95 -5.47
CA LEU A 144 3.09 17.51 -5.52
C LEU A 144 2.75 16.81 -4.20
N SER A 145 2.45 17.56 -3.14
CA SER A 145 2.16 17.02 -1.81
C SER A 145 0.90 17.63 -1.20
N ALA A 146 -0.16 16.84 -1.12
CA ALA A 146 -1.38 17.24 -0.43
C ALA A 146 -1.19 17.16 1.09
N THR A 147 -1.09 18.33 1.74
CA THR A 147 -0.85 18.46 3.19
C THR A 147 -2.04 19.06 3.96
N ILE A 148 -3.14 19.34 3.25
CA ILE A 148 -4.39 19.83 3.83
C ILE A 148 -4.96 18.76 4.78
N GLY A 149 -5.42 19.18 5.95
CA GLY A 149 -5.98 18.31 6.98
C GLY A 149 -4.94 17.60 7.87
N VAL A 150 -3.64 17.70 7.57
CA VAL A 150 -2.59 17.18 8.45
C VAL A 150 -2.55 17.99 9.74
N GLY A 151 -2.48 17.30 10.87
CA GLY A 151 -2.40 17.93 12.20
C GLY A 151 -3.74 18.17 12.88
N LEU A 152 -4.86 17.85 12.23
CA LEU A 152 -6.21 17.97 12.82
C LEU A 152 -6.64 16.77 13.68
N GLY A 153 -5.72 15.85 13.98
CA GLY A 153 -5.95 14.77 14.94
C GLY A 153 -6.91 13.67 14.46
N LEU A 154 -7.06 13.46 13.15
CA LEU A 154 -7.79 12.30 12.61
C LEU A 154 -6.96 11.02 12.89
N PRO A 155 -7.37 10.16 13.85
CA PRO A 155 -6.59 8.99 14.23
C PRO A 155 -6.51 8.02 13.04
N GLY A 156 -5.30 7.62 12.65
CA GLY A 156 -5.08 6.65 11.58
C GLY A 156 -5.09 7.22 10.16
N TYR A 157 -5.33 8.51 9.97
CA TYR A 157 -5.22 9.15 8.65
C TYR A 157 -3.83 9.73 8.45
N SER A 158 -2.96 9.00 7.76
CA SER A 158 -1.74 9.56 7.18
C SER A 158 -2.00 9.87 5.71
N PRO A 159 -1.71 11.09 5.21
CA PRO A 159 -1.84 11.40 3.79
C PRO A 159 -1.12 10.36 2.94
N GLY A 160 -1.77 9.87 1.88
CA GLY A 160 -1.25 8.83 1.00
C GLY A 160 -1.37 7.39 1.53
N SER A 161 -1.80 7.16 2.78
CA SER A 161 -2.08 5.79 3.26
C SER A 161 -3.26 5.15 2.54
N ALA A 162 -4.33 5.92 2.29
CA ALA A 162 -5.48 5.46 1.53
C ALA A 162 -5.08 5.03 0.10
N ASP A 163 -4.27 5.84 -0.60
CA ASP A 163 -3.78 5.52 -1.93
C ASP A 163 -2.89 4.27 -1.94
N ARG A 164 -1.96 4.16 -0.98
CA ARG A 164 -1.10 2.97 -0.85
C ARG A 164 -1.90 1.71 -0.54
N ASN A 165 -2.92 1.82 0.30
CA ASN A 165 -3.80 0.70 0.61
C ASN A 165 -4.65 0.32 -0.60
N LEU A 166 -5.18 1.30 -1.35
CA LEU A 166 -5.95 1.07 -2.56
C LEU A 166 -5.11 0.39 -3.66
N VAL A 167 -3.86 0.84 -3.86
CA VAL A 167 -2.91 0.21 -4.79
C VAL A 167 -2.58 -1.20 -4.34
N ARG A 168 -2.34 -1.43 -3.04
CA ARG A 168 -2.07 -2.76 -2.50
C ARG A 168 -3.27 -3.69 -2.71
N ASP A 169 -4.48 -3.22 -2.42
CA ASP A 169 -5.70 -4.01 -2.60
C ASP A 169 -6.00 -4.31 -4.07
N ALA A 170 -5.63 -3.40 -4.99
CA ALA A 170 -5.73 -3.64 -6.42
C ALA A 170 -4.72 -4.70 -6.89
N LEU A 171 -3.48 -4.64 -6.41
CA LEU A 171 -2.45 -5.64 -6.70
C LEU A 171 -2.86 -7.03 -6.20
N LEU A 172 -3.28 -7.14 -4.93
CA LEU A 172 -3.73 -8.40 -4.36
C LEU A 172 -4.92 -8.99 -5.13
N ARG A 173 -5.89 -8.16 -5.55
CA ARG A 173 -7.00 -8.60 -6.38
C ARG A 173 -6.55 -9.10 -7.76
N SER A 174 -5.58 -8.42 -8.37
CA SER A 174 -5.00 -8.85 -9.65
C SER A 174 -4.28 -10.19 -9.52
N GLU A 175 -3.46 -10.36 -8.48
CA GLU A 175 -2.72 -11.60 -8.22
C GLU A 175 -3.69 -12.77 -7.97
N VAL A 176 -4.71 -12.58 -7.13
CA VAL A 176 -5.72 -13.61 -6.86
C VAL A 176 -6.46 -14.00 -8.15
N HIS A 177 -6.83 -13.02 -8.96
CA HIS A 177 -7.53 -13.28 -10.22
C HIS A 177 -6.66 -14.09 -11.21
N GLU A 178 -5.38 -13.73 -11.36
CA GLU A 178 -4.44 -14.47 -12.21
C GLU A 178 -4.25 -15.92 -11.74
N ILE A 179 -4.18 -16.13 -10.42
CA ILE A 179 -4.07 -17.48 -9.83
C ILE A 179 -5.34 -18.29 -10.13
N GLU A 180 -6.52 -17.70 -9.95
CA GLU A 180 -7.80 -18.37 -10.22
C GLU A 180 -7.95 -18.78 -11.68
N GLU A 181 -7.59 -17.90 -12.63
CA GLU A 181 -7.63 -18.20 -14.06
C GLU A 181 -6.66 -19.33 -14.44
N ALA A 182 -5.44 -19.31 -13.89
CA ALA A 182 -4.45 -20.37 -14.12
C ALA A 182 -4.95 -21.72 -13.60
N MET A 183 -5.50 -21.75 -12.38
CA MET A 183 -6.10 -22.96 -11.80
C MET A 183 -7.27 -23.49 -12.63
N LEU A 184 -8.13 -22.61 -13.13
CA LEU A 184 -9.28 -23.01 -13.95
C LEU A 184 -8.81 -23.63 -15.28
N LYS A 185 -7.81 -23.01 -15.91
CA LYS A 185 -7.22 -23.49 -17.15
C LYS A 185 -6.54 -24.85 -16.98
N ASP A 186 -5.76 -25.02 -15.92
CA ASP A 186 -5.14 -26.31 -15.61
C ASP A 186 -6.18 -27.40 -15.38
N LYS A 187 -7.28 -27.06 -14.70
CA LYS A 187 -8.40 -28.00 -14.48
C LYS A 187 -9.06 -28.42 -15.78
N ILE A 188 -9.30 -27.49 -16.71
CA ILE A 188 -9.86 -27.78 -18.04
C ILE A 188 -8.90 -28.66 -18.85
N ASN A 189 -7.62 -28.29 -18.88
CA ASN A 189 -6.59 -29.05 -19.60
C ASN A 189 -6.45 -30.47 -19.05
N MET A 190 -6.55 -30.65 -17.73
CA MET A 190 -6.51 -31.97 -17.09
C MET A 190 -7.71 -32.82 -17.49
N THR A 191 -8.93 -32.26 -17.52
CA THR A 191 -10.11 -32.99 -17.97
C THR A 191 -10.03 -33.37 -19.45
N ASP A 192 -9.50 -32.49 -20.30
CA ASP A 192 -9.29 -32.78 -21.71
C ASP A 192 -8.24 -33.88 -21.89
N TYR A 193 -7.15 -33.82 -21.11
CA TYR A 193 -6.11 -34.86 -21.11
C TYR A 193 -6.67 -36.22 -20.70
N GLU A 194 -7.37 -36.32 -19.57
CA GLU A 194 -7.98 -37.56 -19.08
C GLU A 194 -8.91 -38.20 -20.12
N ARG A 195 -9.71 -37.38 -20.82
CA ARG A 195 -10.58 -37.84 -21.89
C ARG A 195 -9.79 -38.41 -23.06
N THR A 196 -8.76 -37.70 -23.53
CA THR A 196 -7.91 -38.19 -24.63
C THR A 196 -7.16 -39.46 -24.25
N GLU A 197 -6.72 -39.57 -22.99
CA GLU A 197 -6.03 -40.76 -22.47
C GLU A 197 -6.96 -41.98 -22.47
N GLN A 198 -8.22 -41.81 -22.04
CA GLN A 198 -9.23 -42.88 -22.08
C GLN A 198 -9.52 -43.34 -23.52
N GLU A 199 -9.70 -42.41 -24.46
CA GLU A 199 -9.96 -42.72 -25.87
C GLU A 199 -8.79 -43.48 -26.52
N ILE A 200 -7.54 -43.06 -26.26
CA ILE A 200 -6.34 -43.74 -26.73
C ILE A 200 -6.25 -45.15 -26.13
N ASN A 201 -6.45 -45.28 -24.82
CA ASN A 201 -6.36 -46.57 -24.13
C ASN A 201 -7.42 -47.57 -24.63
N GLU A 202 -8.65 -47.12 -24.88
CA GLU A 202 -9.72 -47.95 -25.43
C GLU A 202 -9.38 -48.42 -26.86
N GLN A 203 -8.86 -47.53 -27.71
CA GLN A 203 -8.41 -47.90 -29.05
C GLN A 203 -7.30 -48.95 -29.01
N VAL A 204 -6.26 -48.73 -28.19
CA VAL A 204 -5.14 -49.66 -28.03
C VAL A 204 -5.64 -51.02 -27.53
N ALA A 205 -6.55 -51.04 -26.55
CA ALA A 205 -7.13 -52.29 -26.03
C ALA A 205 -7.93 -53.04 -27.11
N ARG A 206 -8.73 -52.32 -27.91
CA ARG A 206 -9.54 -52.90 -28.98
C ARG A 206 -8.68 -53.47 -30.11
N GLU A 207 -7.64 -52.75 -30.54
CA GLU A 207 -6.72 -53.21 -31.57
C GLU A 207 -5.91 -54.42 -31.11
N SER A 208 -5.39 -54.38 -29.88
CA SER A 208 -4.68 -55.50 -29.27
C SER A 208 -5.56 -56.75 -29.19
N TYR A 209 -6.83 -56.60 -28.82
CA TYR A 209 -7.78 -57.72 -28.80
C TYR A 209 -8.04 -58.31 -30.20
N MET A 210 -8.24 -57.45 -31.21
CA MET A 210 -8.41 -57.89 -32.59
C MET A 210 -7.19 -58.66 -33.11
N GLU A 211 -5.99 -58.19 -32.80
CA GLU A 211 -4.74 -58.86 -33.16
C GLU A 211 -4.59 -60.21 -32.43
N TYR A 212 -4.94 -60.28 -31.15
CA TYR A 212 -4.95 -61.53 -30.38
C TYR A 212 -5.87 -62.58 -31.01
N VAL A 213 -7.11 -62.19 -31.36
CA VAL A 213 -8.07 -63.08 -32.02
C VAL A 213 -7.53 -63.56 -33.37
N ARG A 214 -7.01 -62.66 -34.21
CA ARG A 214 -6.41 -63.00 -35.51
C ARG A 214 -5.23 -63.96 -35.36
N ASN A 215 -4.36 -63.75 -34.36
CA ASN A 215 -3.23 -64.63 -34.06
C ASN A 215 -3.69 -66.00 -33.54
N MET A 216 -4.76 -66.05 -32.75
CA MET A 216 -5.38 -67.30 -32.30
C MET A 216 -5.98 -68.09 -33.46
N GLU A 217 -6.72 -67.43 -34.35
CA GLU A 217 -7.26 -68.03 -35.58
C GLU A 217 -6.15 -68.55 -36.48
N ALA A 218 -5.12 -67.74 -36.76
CA ALA A 218 -3.96 -68.15 -37.56
C ALA A 218 -3.21 -69.33 -36.91
N LYS A 219 -3.11 -69.40 -35.58
CA LYS A 219 -2.54 -70.56 -34.86
C LYS A 219 -3.44 -71.80 -34.98
N ARG A 220 -4.76 -71.64 -34.95
CA ARG A 220 -5.73 -72.74 -35.15
C ARG A 220 -5.68 -73.25 -36.59
N GLU A 221 -5.61 -72.37 -37.58
CA GLU A 221 -5.44 -72.71 -38.99
C GLU A 221 -4.09 -73.39 -39.25
N ARG A 222 -2.99 -72.88 -38.68
CA ARG A 222 -1.68 -73.55 -38.74
C ARG A 222 -1.70 -74.93 -38.07
N LYS A 223 -2.41 -75.10 -36.95
CA LYS A 223 -2.63 -76.42 -36.32
C LYS A 223 -3.50 -77.35 -37.16
N ALA A 224 -4.53 -76.83 -37.84
CA ALA A 224 -5.39 -77.60 -38.73
C ALA A 224 -4.64 -78.02 -40.01
N ALA A 225 -3.81 -77.13 -40.58
CA ALA A 225 -2.93 -77.43 -41.70
C ALA A 225 -1.79 -78.38 -41.33
N ALA A 226 -1.26 -78.31 -40.09
CA ALA A 226 -0.27 -79.25 -39.55
C ALA A 226 -0.88 -80.59 -39.10
N GLY A 227 -2.21 -80.73 -39.05
CA GLY A 227 -2.93 -81.95 -38.66
C GLY A 227 -2.86 -83.10 -39.68
N SER A 228 -2.11 -82.96 -40.77
CA SER A 228 -1.93 -83.98 -41.83
C SER A 228 -0.57 -84.69 -41.82
N LYS A 229 0.19 -84.64 -40.72
CA LYS A 229 1.37 -85.53 -40.56
C LYS A 229 1.44 -86.13 -39.16
N ARG A 230 1.33 -87.46 -39.14
CA ARG A 230 1.57 -88.36 -38.00
C ARG A 230 3.05 -88.29 -37.61
N PRO A 231 3.35 -88.25 -36.31
CA PRO A 231 4.44 -89.11 -35.83
C PRO A 231 4.06 -89.92 -34.59
N GLN A 232 4.81 -91.01 -34.44
CA GLN A 232 4.69 -92.04 -33.43
C GLN A 232 5.13 -91.56 -32.04
N SER A 233 4.60 -92.26 -31.06
CA SER A 233 4.86 -92.22 -29.63
C SER A 233 6.30 -92.57 -29.23
N SER A 234 6.83 -91.88 -28.21
CA SER A 234 7.50 -92.53 -27.07
C SER A 234 7.44 -91.66 -25.81
N SER A 235 7.10 -92.30 -24.70
CA SER A 235 7.24 -91.88 -23.28
C SER A 235 8.68 -91.47 -22.96
N ASP A 236 9.02 -90.66 -21.94
CA ASP A 236 8.78 -90.79 -20.49
C ASP A 236 9.42 -89.51 -19.88
N SER A 237 8.92 -88.75 -18.89
CA SER A 237 8.93 -89.02 -17.45
C SER A 237 8.59 -87.69 -16.72
N GLN A 238 7.85 -87.74 -15.61
CA GLN A 238 7.60 -86.64 -14.65
C GLN A 238 8.71 -86.59 -13.55
N PRO A 239 8.68 -85.76 -12.47
CA PRO A 239 7.95 -84.50 -12.13
C PRO A 239 8.83 -83.42 -11.39
N GLY A 240 8.22 -82.29 -10.97
CA GLY A 240 8.70 -81.43 -9.87
C GLY A 240 8.23 -79.97 -9.99
N CYS A 241 7.09 -79.58 -9.40
CA CYS A 241 6.91 -79.00 -8.05
C CYS A 241 7.68 -77.67 -7.81
N SER A 242 6.96 -76.53 -7.73
CA SER A 242 6.82 -75.73 -6.50
C SER A 242 6.29 -74.29 -6.72
N ARG A 243 5.14 -74.02 -6.08
CA ARG A 243 4.75 -72.86 -5.25
C ARG A 243 5.02 -71.39 -5.68
N SER A 244 3.91 -70.64 -5.68
CA SER A 244 3.73 -69.17 -5.54
C SER A 244 4.22 -68.65 -4.16
N PRO A 245 4.34 -67.31 -3.87
CA PRO A 245 3.19 -66.38 -3.82
C PRO A 245 3.45 -64.85 -4.08
N LEU A 246 2.33 -64.12 -4.19
CA LEU A 246 2.12 -62.66 -4.29
C LEU A 246 2.72 -61.82 -3.14
N PRO A 247 2.94 -60.50 -3.31
CA PRO A 247 3.00 -59.54 -2.21
C PRO A 247 1.73 -58.65 -2.08
N LYS A 248 1.32 -58.43 -0.83
CA LYS A 248 0.33 -57.43 -0.37
C LYS A 248 1.03 -56.10 -0.10
N ILE A 249 0.43 -54.98 -0.53
CA ILE A 249 0.86 -53.62 -0.15
C ILE A 249 0.02 -53.15 1.05
N ARG A 250 0.71 -52.58 2.05
CA ARG A 250 0.18 -52.14 3.35
C ARG A 250 0.17 -50.61 3.39
N SER A 251 -0.92 -50.06 3.91
CA SER A 251 -1.13 -48.64 4.23
C SER A 251 -0.18 -48.16 5.34
N ARG A 252 0.19 -46.87 5.30
CA ARG A 252 0.88 -46.18 6.39
C ARG A 252 0.34 -44.75 6.52
N GLU A 253 -0.39 -44.52 7.61
CA GLU A 253 -0.58 -43.20 8.22
C GLU A 253 0.70 -42.80 8.98
N SER A 254 0.93 -41.49 9.11
CA SER A 254 1.88 -40.90 10.05
C SER A 254 1.38 -39.54 10.47
N SER A 255 1.08 -39.40 11.76
CA SER A 255 0.86 -38.13 12.46
C SER A 255 2.01 -37.86 13.43
N GLN A 256 2.41 -36.59 13.45
CA GLN A 256 2.97 -35.80 14.57
C GLN A 256 4.34 -36.16 15.17
N GLU A 257 5.24 -35.16 15.24
CA GLU A 257 5.63 -34.56 16.52
C GLU A 257 6.40 -33.22 16.39
N THR A 258 6.34 -32.48 17.49
CA THR A 258 6.77 -31.12 17.82
C THR A 258 8.29 -30.93 18.03
N LYS A 259 8.84 -29.70 17.84
CA LYS A 259 9.38 -28.82 18.90
C LYS A 259 10.27 -27.66 18.39
N SER A 260 10.18 -26.57 19.16
CA SER A 260 11.05 -25.39 19.29
C SER A 260 10.87 -24.23 18.30
#